data_AF-A0A950A4K6-F1
#
_entry.id   AF-A0A950A4K6-F1
#
_cell.length_a   1.000
_cell.length_b   1.000
_cell.length_c   1.000
_cell.angle_alpha   90.00
_cell.angle_beta   90.00
_cell.angle_gamma   90.00
#
_symmetry.space_group_name_H-M   'P 1'
#
loop_
_entity.id
_entity.type
_entity.pdbx_description
1 polymer ?
#
loop_
_entity_poly.entity_id
_entity_poly.type
_entity_poly.pdbx_seq_one_letter_code
_entity_poly.pdbx_strand_id
1 'polypeptide(L)'
;MPIALQVLCGVVLLVLASDAFANAVEWVGALFGLTRSAAGAVVGAIGSSLPETMVAFIALVILGDPHSVSVGIGAVVGAPLLLSTIAFGVIGVGAILLGKRHDAVHAPAPPVIAGLALFCCTFVVVIGASLAPLPGVRIGAAVFAIAAYIAYLAYHLRLRALESDEAPPRLRLAPWLAQPPVWLVCAQLAVAT
;
A
#
# COMPACT_ATOMS: atom_id res chain seq x y z
N MET A 1 -7.05 -19.55 27.18
CA MET A 1 -7.96 -19.15 26.08
C MET A 1 -7.51 -19.88 24.82
N PRO A 2 -8.38 -20.58 24.09
CA PRO A 2 -7.94 -21.42 22.97
C PRO A 2 -7.42 -20.52 21.82
N ILE A 3 -6.27 -20.87 21.27
CA ILE A 3 -5.59 -20.15 20.16
C ILE A 3 -6.56 -19.83 19.01
N ALA A 4 -7.49 -20.74 18.73
CA ALA A 4 -8.54 -20.54 17.73
C ALA A 4 -9.40 -19.28 17.96
N LEU A 5 -9.72 -18.97 19.22
CA LEU A 5 -10.46 -17.75 19.56
C LEU A 5 -9.62 -16.50 19.31
N GLN A 6 -8.32 -16.54 19.64
CA GLN A 6 -7.41 -15.41 19.37
C GLN A 6 -7.27 -15.15 17.87
N VAL A 7 -7.10 -16.20 17.08
CA VAL A 7 -7.01 -16.10 15.61
C VAL A 7 -8.32 -15.53 15.05
N LEU A 8 -9.47 -16.05 15.48
CA LEU A 8 -10.76 -15.56 15.00
C LEU A 8 -10.98 -14.09 15.35
N CYS A 9 -10.69 -13.69 16.60
CA CYS A 9 -10.75 -12.29 17.02
C CYS A 9 -9.80 -11.42 16.19
N GLY A 10 -8.57 -11.88 15.94
CA GLY A 10 -7.60 -11.17 15.11
C GLY A 10 -8.09 -10.94 13.68
N VAL A 11 -8.68 -11.96 13.05
CA VAL A 11 -9.24 -11.84 11.70
C VAL A 11 -10.40 -10.83 11.67
N VAL A 12 -11.32 -10.89 12.64
CA VAL A 12 -12.42 -9.93 12.73
C VAL A 12 -11.90 -8.50 12.91
N LEU A 13 -10.92 -8.32 13.79
CA LEU A 13 -10.28 -7.00 14.00
C LEU A 13 -9.58 -6.51 12.74
N LEU A 14 -8.87 -7.37 12.02
CA LEU A 14 -8.21 -7.00 10.75
C LEU A 14 -9.22 -6.54 9.69
N VAL A 15 -10.36 -7.24 9.55
CA VAL A 15 -11.41 -6.84 8.60
C VAL A 15 -11.95 -5.46 8.98
N LEU A 16 -12.30 -5.25 10.25
CA LEU A 16 -12.81 -3.96 10.73
C LEU A 16 -11.78 -2.83 10.59
N ALA A 17 -10.52 -3.10 10.91
CA ALA A 17 -9.42 -2.15 10.80
C ALA A 17 -9.15 -1.78 9.34
N SER A 18 -9.11 -2.76 8.42
CA SER A 18 -8.88 -2.49 6.99
C SER A 18 -9.93 -1.55 6.38
N ASP A 19 -11.17 -1.68 6.84
CA ASP A 19 -12.30 -0.88 6.39
C ASP A 19 -12.28 0.54 7.01
N ALA A 20 -11.89 0.64 8.29
CA ALA A 20 -11.61 1.91 8.94
C ALA A 20 -10.40 2.65 8.31
N PHE A 21 -9.36 1.91 7.94
CA PHE A 21 -8.16 2.42 7.29
C PHE A 21 -8.49 3.01 5.93
N ALA A 22 -9.20 2.27 5.07
CA ALA A 22 -9.62 2.77 3.74
C ALA A 22 -10.43 4.08 3.86
N ASN A 23 -11.37 4.13 4.80
CA ASN A 23 -12.16 5.34 5.07
C ASN A 23 -11.29 6.50 5.59
N ALA A 24 -10.31 6.24 6.46
CA ALA A 24 -9.40 7.28 6.94
C ALA A 24 -8.56 7.85 5.80
N VAL A 25 -8.05 7.00 4.90
CA VAL A 25 -7.28 7.40 3.72
C VAL A 25 -8.11 8.29 2.79
N GLU A 26 -9.38 7.98 2.56
CA GLU A 26 -10.29 8.83 1.77
C GLU A 26 -10.48 10.22 2.39
N TRP A 27 -10.66 10.28 3.70
CA TRP A 27 -10.78 11.55 4.43
C TRP A 27 -9.49 12.35 4.43
N VAL A 28 -8.33 11.71 4.59
CA VAL A 28 -7.02 12.37 4.42
C VAL A 28 -6.92 12.93 3.01
N GLY A 29 -7.35 12.17 2.00
CA GLY A 29 -7.42 12.63 0.63
C GLY A 29 -8.22 13.92 0.47
N ALA A 30 -9.47 13.91 0.93
CA ALA A 30 -10.36 15.07 0.87
C ALA A 30 -9.79 16.30 1.61
N LEU A 31 -9.20 16.11 2.79
CA LEU A 31 -8.60 17.20 3.57
C LEU A 31 -7.40 17.86 2.87
N PHE A 32 -6.64 17.10 2.08
CA PHE A 32 -5.48 17.60 1.33
C PHE A 32 -5.77 17.90 -0.15
N GLY A 33 -7.04 17.84 -0.57
CA GLY A 33 -7.46 18.04 -1.97
C GLY A 33 -6.88 17.01 -2.94
N LEU A 34 -6.69 15.77 -2.48
CA LEU A 34 -6.26 14.63 -3.30
C LEU A 34 -7.48 13.86 -3.78
N THR A 35 -7.42 13.37 -5.03
CA THR A 35 -8.43 12.42 -5.53
C THR A 35 -8.39 11.13 -4.71
N ARG A 36 -9.51 10.38 -4.65
CA ARG A 36 -9.58 9.06 -3.98
C ARG A 36 -8.45 8.12 -4.44
N SER A 37 -8.18 8.12 -5.75
CA SER A 37 -7.10 7.34 -6.36
C SER A 37 -5.71 7.80 -5.87
N ALA A 38 -5.44 9.11 -5.85
CA ALA A 38 -4.18 9.65 -5.37
C ALA A 38 -3.97 9.45 -3.85
N ALA A 39 -5.02 9.62 -3.05
CA ALA A 39 -4.97 9.37 -1.61
C ALA A 39 -4.66 7.91 -1.30
N GLY A 40 -5.29 6.97 -2.02
CA GLY A 40 -4.97 5.54 -1.94
C GLY A 40 -3.54 5.23 -2.36
N ALA A 41 -3.10 5.76 -3.50
CA ALA A 41 -1.76 5.53 -4.05
C ALA A 41 -0.62 6.09 -3.19
N VAL A 42 -0.86 7.14 -2.42
CA VAL A 42 0.16 7.76 -1.56
C VAL A 42 -0.03 7.36 -0.10
N VAL A 43 -1.14 7.75 0.52
CA VAL A 43 -1.38 7.57 1.96
C VAL A 43 -1.69 6.11 2.26
N GLY A 44 -2.54 5.48 1.45
CA GLY A 44 -2.86 4.07 1.59
C GLY A 44 -1.64 3.16 1.40
N ALA A 45 -0.84 3.42 0.36
CA ALA A 45 0.38 2.67 0.07
C ALA A 45 1.45 2.81 1.17
N ILE A 46 1.66 4.02 1.71
CA ILE A 46 2.59 4.22 2.81
C ILE A 46 2.07 3.50 4.06
N GLY A 47 0.83 3.77 4.48
CA GLY A 47 0.28 3.20 5.71
C GLY A 47 0.29 1.67 5.72
N SER A 48 -0.14 1.03 4.62
CA SER A 48 -0.19 -0.43 4.53
C SER A 48 1.16 -1.12 4.43
N SER A 49 2.23 -0.39 4.08
CA SER A 49 3.59 -0.96 3.98
C SER A 49 4.46 -0.63 5.19
N LEU A 50 3.96 0.15 6.16
CA LEU A 50 4.70 0.47 7.38
C LEU A 50 5.08 -0.78 8.18
N PRO A 51 4.19 -1.76 8.42
CA PRO A 51 4.54 -2.95 9.19
C PRO A 51 5.70 -3.73 8.55
N GLU A 52 5.64 -3.97 7.25
CA GLU A 52 6.65 -4.70 6.49
C GLU A 52 7.97 -3.92 6.41
N THR A 53 7.90 -2.62 6.18
CA THR A 53 9.07 -1.74 6.16
C THR A 53 9.75 -1.71 7.53
N MET A 54 8.96 -1.70 8.62
CA MET A 54 9.48 -1.74 9.99
C MET A 54 10.19 -3.06 10.27
N VAL A 55 9.59 -4.19 9.91
CA VAL A 55 10.22 -5.51 10.04
C VAL A 55 11.52 -5.57 9.24
N ALA A 56 11.50 -5.12 7.98
CA ALA A 56 12.69 -5.07 7.14
C ALA A 56 13.79 -4.16 7.71
N PHE A 57 13.42 -2.97 8.21
CA PHE A 57 14.35 -2.01 8.81
C PHE A 57 15.00 -2.57 10.07
N ILE A 58 14.20 -3.12 10.99
CA ILE A 58 14.71 -3.74 12.21
C ILE A 58 15.67 -4.89 11.86
N ALA A 59 15.27 -5.76 10.95
CA ALA A 59 16.03 -6.93 10.55
C ALA A 59 17.37 -6.59 9.85
N LEU A 60 17.36 -5.63 8.93
CA LEU A 60 18.51 -5.29 8.07
C LEU A 60 19.43 -4.24 8.69
N VAL A 61 18.90 -3.26 9.42
CA VAL A 61 19.64 -2.09 9.90
C VAL A 61 19.98 -2.19 11.38
N ILE A 62 19.04 -2.66 12.23
CA ILE A 62 19.23 -2.68 13.68
C ILE A 62 19.94 -3.97 14.12
N LEU A 63 19.45 -5.14 13.69
CA LEU A 63 20.01 -6.43 14.09
C LEU A 63 21.24 -6.79 13.23
N GLY A 64 21.05 -6.88 11.91
CA GLY A 64 22.13 -7.16 10.96
C GLY A 64 22.81 -8.53 11.10
N ASP A 65 22.27 -9.46 11.90
CA ASP A 65 22.78 -10.81 12.02
C ASP A 65 22.34 -11.69 10.82
N PRO A 66 23.07 -12.77 10.49
CA PRO A 66 22.75 -13.58 9.30
C PRO A 66 21.31 -14.13 9.28
N HIS A 67 20.73 -14.42 10.45
CA HIS A 67 19.36 -14.88 10.53
C HIS A 67 18.37 -13.73 10.31
N SER A 68 18.56 -12.58 10.97
CA SER A 68 17.68 -11.42 10.78
C SER A 68 17.72 -10.90 9.35
N VAL A 69 18.89 -10.86 8.71
CA VAL A 69 19.03 -10.38 7.32
C VAL A 69 18.16 -11.21 6.36
N SER A 70 18.10 -12.52 6.55
CA SER A 70 17.23 -13.39 5.74
C SER A 70 15.75 -13.07 5.91
N VAL A 71 15.31 -12.74 7.13
CA VAL A 71 13.94 -12.32 7.44
C VAL A 71 13.63 -10.97 6.79
N GLY A 72 14.57 -10.02 6.86
CA GLY A 72 14.40 -8.69 6.27
C GLY A 72 14.29 -8.74 4.75
N ILE A 73 15.14 -9.54 4.08
CA ILE A 73 15.02 -9.78 2.63
C ILE A 73 13.68 -10.45 2.30
N GLY A 74 13.26 -11.43 3.11
CA GLY A 74 11.96 -12.10 2.97
C GLY A 74 10.78 -11.14 3.09
N ALA A 75 10.82 -10.18 4.01
CA ALA A 75 9.78 -9.16 4.15
C ALA A 75 9.70 -8.24 2.93
N VAL A 76 10.85 -7.74 2.43
CA VAL A 76 10.90 -6.84 1.27
C VAL A 76 10.45 -7.52 -0.02
N VAL A 77 10.91 -8.74 -0.28
CA VAL A 77 10.59 -9.47 -1.51
C VAL A 77 9.23 -10.17 -1.42
N GLY A 78 8.83 -10.63 -0.24
CA GLY A 78 7.59 -11.35 0.00
C GLY A 78 6.35 -10.47 -0.17
N ALA A 79 6.39 -9.22 0.29
CA ALA A 79 5.26 -8.29 0.20
C ALA A 79 4.70 -8.13 -1.24
N PRO A 80 5.50 -7.79 -2.28
CA PRO A 80 4.99 -7.69 -3.64
C PRO A 80 4.56 -9.03 -4.24
N LEU A 81 5.20 -10.14 -3.85
CA LEU A 81 4.81 -11.48 -4.32
C LEU A 81 3.44 -11.90 -3.76
N LEU A 82 3.19 -11.63 -2.47
CA LEU A 82 1.89 -11.88 -1.83
C LEU A 82 0.80 -11.05 -2.49
N LEU A 83 1.07 -9.76 -2.76
CA LEU A 83 0.11 -8.87 -3.39
C LEU A 83 -0.21 -9.29 -4.83
N SER A 84 0.82 -9.62 -5.62
CA SER A 84 0.64 -10.02 -7.02
C SER A 84 -0.04 -11.38 -7.22
N THR A 85 0.15 -12.32 -6.30
CA THR A 85 -0.41 -13.68 -6.41
C THR A 85 -1.70 -13.84 -5.63
N ILE A 86 -1.68 -13.63 -4.32
CA ILE A 86 -2.80 -13.90 -3.43
C ILE A 86 -3.81 -12.76 -3.49
N ALA A 87 -3.39 -11.52 -3.26
CA ALA A 87 -4.33 -10.41 -3.17
C ALA A 87 -5.06 -10.16 -4.50
N PHE A 88 -4.32 -10.02 -5.60
CA PHE A 88 -4.92 -9.89 -6.94
C PHE A 88 -5.65 -11.15 -7.39
N GLY A 89 -5.19 -12.35 -6.98
CA GLY A 89 -5.90 -13.60 -7.23
C GLY A 89 -7.28 -13.63 -6.60
N VAL A 90 -7.38 -13.29 -5.31
CA VAL A 90 -8.65 -13.22 -4.57
C VAL A 90 -9.57 -12.15 -5.15
N ILE A 91 -9.04 -10.96 -5.47
CA ILE A 91 -9.81 -9.87 -6.10
C ILE A 91 -10.36 -10.33 -7.47
N GLY A 92 -9.53 -10.96 -8.29
CA GLY A 92 -9.91 -11.45 -9.62
C GLY A 92 -10.99 -12.55 -9.56
N VAL A 93 -10.81 -13.54 -8.69
CA VAL A 93 -11.81 -14.60 -8.47
C VAL A 93 -13.11 -14.01 -7.93
N GLY A 94 -13.04 -13.09 -6.96
CA GLY A 94 -14.20 -12.39 -6.42
C GLY A 94 -14.98 -11.61 -7.48
N ALA A 95 -14.29 -10.90 -8.37
CA ALA A 95 -14.90 -10.17 -9.48
C ALA A 95 -15.63 -11.11 -10.46
N ILE A 96 -15.04 -12.28 -10.75
CA ILE A 96 -15.65 -13.30 -11.62
C ILE A 96 -16.90 -13.90 -10.95
N LEU A 97 -16.80 -14.31 -9.69
CA LEU A 97 -17.88 -14.99 -8.96
C LEU A 97 -19.08 -14.07 -8.71
N LEU A 98 -18.84 -12.79 -8.44
CA LEU A 98 -19.90 -11.81 -8.17
C LEU A 98 -20.55 -11.26 -9.46
N GLY A 99 -20.14 -11.74 -10.64
CA GLY A 99 -20.74 -11.33 -11.92
C GLY A 99 -20.57 -9.84 -12.25
N LYS A 100 -19.74 -9.09 -11.51
CA LYS A 100 -19.52 -7.64 -11.68
C LYS A 100 -18.55 -7.36 -12.83
N ARG A 101 -18.83 -7.93 -14.00
CA ARG A 101 -17.87 -8.09 -15.08
C ARG A 101 -17.47 -6.82 -15.83
N HIS A 102 -18.13 -5.66 -15.68
CA HIS A 102 -17.70 -4.44 -16.37
C HIS A 102 -17.73 -3.12 -15.55
N ASP A 103 -18.60 -2.94 -14.55
CA ASP A 103 -18.71 -1.62 -13.88
C ASP A 103 -17.93 -1.48 -12.56
N ALA A 104 -17.67 -2.58 -11.85
CA ALA A 104 -17.01 -2.53 -10.53
C ALA A 104 -15.48 -2.57 -10.59
N VAL A 105 -14.93 -3.09 -11.67
CA VAL A 105 -13.51 -3.01 -12.00
C VAL A 105 -13.44 -2.09 -13.20
N HIS A 106 -13.52 -0.78 -12.96
CA HIS A 106 -13.16 0.19 -14.01
C HIS A 106 -11.79 -0.25 -14.53
N ALA A 107 -11.72 -0.56 -15.84
CA ALA A 107 -10.51 -0.98 -16.52
C ALA A 107 -9.33 -0.09 -16.07
N PRO A 108 -8.13 -0.65 -15.89
CA PRO A 108 -7.03 0.10 -15.29
C PRO A 108 -6.84 1.39 -16.09
N ALA A 109 -7.13 2.51 -15.43
CA ALA A 109 -6.80 3.81 -15.99
C ALA A 109 -5.31 3.77 -16.38
N PRO A 110 -4.89 4.44 -17.46
CA PRO A 110 -3.49 4.49 -17.88
C PRO A 110 -2.45 4.67 -16.73
N PRO A 111 -2.77 5.39 -15.62
CA PRO A 111 -1.91 5.46 -14.44
C PRO A 111 -1.60 4.12 -13.73
N VAL A 112 -2.55 3.17 -13.68
CA VAL A 112 -2.37 1.87 -12.99
C VAL A 112 -1.39 0.98 -13.75
N ILE A 113 -1.54 0.89 -15.07
CA ILE A 113 -0.62 0.11 -15.93
C ILE A 113 0.78 0.71 -15.87
N ALA A 114 0.90 2.04 -15.90
CA ALA A 114 2.18 2.72 -15.79
C ALA A 114 2.87 2.44 -14.43
N GLY A 115 2.10 2.46 -13.33
CA GLY A 115 2.62 2.11 -12.01
C GLY A 115 3.11 0.66 -11.93
N LEU A 116 2.32 -0.29 -12.45
CA LEU A 116 2.71 -1.70 -12.47
C LEU A 116 3.94 -1.95 -13.36
N ALA A 117 4.01 -1.32 -14.53
CA ALA A 117 5.16 -1.43 -15.42
C ALA A 117 6.44 -0.86 -14.77
N LEU A 118 6.32 0.29 -14.10
CA LEU A 118 7.43 0.88 -13.35
C LEU A 118 7.88 -0.04 -12.23
N PHE A 119 6.94 -0.62 -11.47
CA PHE A 119 7.23 -1.59 -10.42
C PHE A 119 7.97 -2.82 -10.97
N CYS A 120 7.47 -3.45 -12.04
CA CYS A 120 8.14 -4.61 -12.65
C CYS A 120 9.55 -4.26 -13.14
N CYS A 121 9.73 -3.08 -13.75
CA CYS A 121 11.02 -2.60 -14.21
C CYS A 121 12.01 -2.43 -13.05
N THR A 122 11.65 -1.68 -12.01
CA THR A 122 12.52 -1.45 -10.86
C THR A 122 12.79 -2.75 -10.09
N PHE A 123 11.79 -3.63 -9.96
CA PHE A 123 11.93 -4.93 -9.30
C PHE A 123 12.96 -5.82 -10.03
N VAL A 124 12.87 -5.95 -11.35
CA VAL A 124 13.84 -6.71 -12.15
C VAL A 124 15.24 -6.12 -12.05
N VAL A 125 15.37 -4.78 -12.09
CA VAL A 125 16.66 -4.11 -11.93
C VAL A 125 17.28 -4.38 -10.56
N VAL A 126 16.51 -4.28 -9.48
CA VAL A 126 17.00 -4.49 -8.10
C VAL A 126 17.39 -5.96 -7.89
N ILE A 127 16.53 -6.91 -8.30
CA ILE A 127 16.83 -8.34 -8.19
C ILE A 127 18.05 -8.70 -9.06
N GLY A 128 18.12 -8.21 -10.30
CA GLY A 128 19.27 -8.43 -11.18
C GLY A 128 20.56 -7.86 -10.60
N ALA A 129 20.52 -6.65 -10.05
CA ALA A 129 21.67 -6.02 -9.40
C ALA A 129 22.12 -6.75 -8.14
N SER A 130 21.20 -7.42 -7.42
CA SER A 130 21.55 -8.21 -6.23
C SER A 130 22.49 -9.37 -6.54
N LEU A 131 22.41 -9.94 -7.74
CA LEU A 131 23.28 -11.01 -8.22
C LEU A 131 24.64 -10.51 -8.73
N ALA A 132 24.79 -9.20 -8.96
CA ALA A 132 26.03 -8.63 -9.44
C ALA A 132 27.13 -8.67 -8.35
N PRO A 133 28.38 -9.02 -8.70
CA PRO A 133 29.50 -9.03 -7.75
C PRO A 133 30.01 -7.64 -7.40
N LEU A 134 29.71 -6.62 -8.23
CA LEU A 134 30.20 -5.26 -8.07
C LEU A 134 29.29 -4.46 -7.11
N PRO A 135 29.80 -3.94 -5.97
CA PRO A 135 29.00 -3.18 -5.02
C PRO A 135 28.44 -1.88 -5.64
N GLY A 136 29.15 -1.29 -6.61
CA GLY A 136 28.67 -0.10 -7.32
C GLY A 136 27.36 -0.33 -8.11
N VAL A 137 27.16 -1.54 -8.65
CA VAL A 137 25.91 -1.90 -9.36
C VAL A 137 24.74 -1.98 -8.40
N ARG A 138 24.96 -2.53 -7.19
CA ARG A 138 23.93 -2.64 -6.14
C ARG A 138 23.50 -1.26 -5.63
N ILE A 139 24.46 -0.39 -5.34
CA ILE A 139 24.19 0.99 -4.90
C ILE A 139 23.49 1.77 -6.01
N GLY A 140 23.96 1.65 -7.26
CA GLY A 140 23.33 2.29 -8.41
C GLY A 140 21.87 1.86 -8.61
N ALA A 141 21.58 0.57 -8.49
CA ALA A 141 20.21 0.06 -8.59
C ALA A 141 19.31 0.56 -7.45
N ALA A 142 19.83 0.64 -6.22
CA ALA A 142 19.08 1.19 -5.09
C ALA A 142 18.75 2.68 -5.30
N VAL A 143 19.73 3.48 -5.73
CA VAL A 143 19.52 4.91 -6.05
C VAL A 143 18.51 5.07 -7.19
N PHE A 144 18.62 4.25 -8.24
CA PHE A 144 17.65 4.25 -9.34
C PHE A 144 16.22 3.94 -8.86
N ALA A 145 16.04 2.91 -8.02
CA ALA A 145 14.74 2.54 -7.50
C ALA A 145 14.10 3.67 -6.66
N ILE A 146 14.89 4.33 -5.81
CA ILE A 146 14.44 5.49 -5.03
C ILE A 146 14.06 6.64 -5.96
N ALA A 147 14.90 6.97 -6.93
CA ALA A 147 14.64 8.05 -7.89
C ALA A 147 13.37 7.78 -8.72
N ALA A 148 13.18 6.54 -9.18
CA ALA A 148 12.00 6.11 -9.91
C ALA A 148 10.72 6.26 -9.08
N TYR A 149 10.75 5.87 -7.80
CA TYR A 149 9.62 6.05 -6.89
C TYR A 149 9.30 7.53 -6.65
N ILE A 150 10.32 8.37 -6.40
CA ILE A 150 10.14 9.82 -6.23
C ILE A 150 9.56 10.45 -7.51
N ALA A 151 10.04 10.07 -8.69
CA ALA A 151 9.53 10.55 -9.96
C ALA A 151 8.06 10.15 -10.18
N TYR A 152 7.70 8.91 -9.86
CA TYR A 152 6.32 8.41 -9.92
C TYR A 152 5.38 9.17 -8.99
N LEU A 153 5.82 9.39 -7.75
CA LEU A 153 5.09 10.16 -6.76
C LEU A 153 4.91 11.61 -7.21
N ALA A 154 5.96 12.26 -7.70
CA ALA A 154 5.89 13.61 -8.23
C ALA A 154 4.97 13.72 -9.45
N TYR A 155 4.95 12.72 -10.33
CA TYR A 155 4.02 12.65 -11.47
C TYR A 155 2.56 12.59 -10.99
N HIS A 156 2.24 11.68 -10.07
CA HIS A 156 0.87 11.54 -9.54
C HIS A 156 0.41 12.75 -8.73
N LEU A 157 1.30 13.37 -7.96
CA LEU A 157 0.99 14.59 -7.21
C LEU A 157 0.82 15.82 -8.11
N ARG A 158 1.42 15.85 -9.31
CA ARG A 158 1.25 16.94 -10.28
C ARG A 158 -0.02 16.78 -11.12
N LEU A 159 -0.50 15.56 -11.33
CA LEU A 159 -1.72 15.26 -12.09
C LEU A 159 -3.03 15.57 -11.32
N ARG A 160 -2.96 16.36 -10.25
CA ARG A 160 -3.98 16.73 -9.24
C ARG A 160 -5.31 17.32 -9.75
N ALA A 161 -5.64 17.30 -11.05
CA ALA A 161 -6.61 18.25 -11.61
C ALA A 161 -7.70 17.70 -12.54
N LEU A 162 -7.95 16.38 -12.65
CA LEU A 162 -8.89 15.87 -13.68
C LEU A 162 -10.00 14.94 -13.20
N GLU A 163 -10.04 14.49 -11.95
CA GLU A 163 -11.13 13.63 -11.45
C GLU A 163 -12.09 14.43 -10.58
N SER A 164 -13.37 14.36 -10.92
CA SER A 164 -14.48 14.98 -10.22
C SER A 164 -14.58 14.49 -8.77
N ASP A 165 -14.63 15.46 -7.86
CA ASP A 165 -14.62 15.33 -6.40
C ASP A 165 -15.94 14.73 -5.90
N GLU A 166 -16.01 13.40 -5.80
CA GLU A 166 -17.11 12.73 -5.09
C GLU A 166 -16.81 12.79 -3.59
N ALA A 167 -17.69 13.45 -2.83
CA ALA A 167 -17.50 13.67 -1.41
C ALA A 167 -17.26 12.34 -0.66
N PRO A 168 -16.29 12.27 0.27
CA PRO A 168 -15.99 11.03 0.98
C PRO A 168 -17.20 10.55 1.80
N PRO A 169 -17.42 9.22 1.90
CA PRO A 169 -18.42 8.66 2.79
C PRO A 169 -18.12 9.04 4.25
N ARG A 170 -19.16 9.08 5.09
CA ARG A 170 -19.08 9.51 6.49
C ARG A 170 -17.97 8.76 7.25
N LEU A 171 -17.27 9.48 8.13
CA LEU A 171 -16.15 8.92 8.91
C LEU A 171 -16.65 7.80 9.82
N ARG A 172 -15.96 6.65 9.84
CA ARG A 172 -16.38 5.46 10.59
C ARG A 172 -16.27 5.61 12.11
N LEU A 173 -15.25 6.30 12.63
CA LEU A 173 -15.14 6.59 14.07
C LEU A 173 -16.14 7.65 14.53
N ALA A 174 -16.63 8.50 13.64
CA ALA A 174 -17.57 9.56 13.98
C ALA A 174 -18.63 9.74 12.88
N PRO A 175 -19.53 8.75 12.68
CA PRO A 175 -20.55 8.78 11.63
C PRO A 175 -21.58 9.90 11.81
N TRP A 176 -21.56 10.57 12.96
CA TRP A 176 -22.41 11.71 13.32
C TRP A 176 -21.84 13.07 12.89
N LEU A 177 -20.58 13.17 12.46
CA LEU A 177 -20.02 14.42 11.92
C LEU A 177 -20.06 14.45 10.39
N ALA A 178 -20.65 15.51 9.83
CA ALA A 178 -20.62 15.79 8.40
C ALA A 178 -19.23 16.25 7.92
N GLN A 179 -18.43 16.86 8.80
CA GLN A 179 -17.04 17.24 8.56
C GLN A 179 -16.21 16.91 9.81
N PRO A 180 -15.44 15.80 9.83
CA PRO A 180 -14.63 15.43 10.98
C PRO A 180 -13.39 16.35 11.11
N PRO A 181 -12.97 16.69 12.33
CA PRO A 181 -11.74 17.44 12.54
C PRO A 181 -10.52 16.58 12.17
N VAL A 182 -9.47 17.23 11.66
CA VAL A 182 -8.24 16.59 11.13
C VAL A 182 -7.62 15.61 12.12
N TRP A 183 -7.59 15.95 13.42
CA TRP A 183 -7.00 15.07 14.44
C TRP A 183 -7.74 13.73 14.59
N LEU A 184 -9.06 13.70 14.35
CA LEU A 184 -9.87 12.48 14.49
C LEU A 184 -9.67 11.56 13.28
N VAL A 185 -9.47 12.16 12.09
CA VAL A 185 -9.05 11.42 10.89
C VAL A 185 -7.65 10.83 11.08
N CYS A 186 -6.70 11.62 11.59
CA CYS A 186 -5.35 11.14 11.91
C CYS A 186 -5.36 10.04 12.99
N ALA A 187 -6.21 10.18 14.01
CA ALA A 187 -6.39 9.16 15.04
C ALA A 187 -6.99 7.86 14.47
N GLN A 188 -7.97 7.96 13.56
CA GLN A 188 -8.52 6.80 12.87
C GLN A 188 -7.45 6.07 12.07
N LEU A 189 -6.65 6.82 11.32
CA LEU A 189 -5.56 6.26 10.53
C LEU A 189 -4.59 5.53 11.46
N ALA A 190 -4.09 6.21 12.51
CA ALA A 190 -3.12 5.64 13.44
C ALA A 190 -3.61 4.39 14.20
N VAL A 191 -4.90 4.31 14.54
CA VAL A 191 -5.48 3.14 15.22
C VAL A 191 -5.73 1.98 14.25
N ALA A 192 -5.97 2.29 12.98
CA ALA A 192 -6.28 1.30 11.95
C ALA A 192 -5.04 0.79 11.18
N THR A 193 -3.85 1.35 11.44
CA THR A 193 -2.56 0.91 10.86
C THR A 193 -1.81 0.01 11.84
#